data_AF-A0A7X0R278-F1
#
_entry.id   AF-A0A7X0R278-F1
#
_cell.length_a   1.000
_cell.length_b   1.000
_cell.length_c   1.000
_cell.angle_alpha   90.00
_cell.angle_beta   90.00
_cell.angle_gamma   90.00
#
_symmetry.space_group_name_H-M   'P 1'
#
loop_
_entity.id
_entity.type
_entity.pdbx_description
1 polymer ?
#
loop_
_entity_poly.entity_id
_entity_poly.type
_entity_poly.pdbx_seq_one_letter_code
_entity_poly.pdbx_strand_id
1 'polypeptide(L)'
;MSQLFFRQTSVYEEFQTPLSLFELHQQIREELEVAFPESYWVVAEIAQITPDRRKGHCYLTLVDKGDDARNVVAQARATIWSARFAMLGRFFEDKTGQPLKAGLKILFQASVRFHELYGLSLDIHNIDPNYTIGDLARQRQETIKRLEAEGLLTANKELELSEVPQRLAIVSSATAAGYQDFIHQLQHNAYGYSFHTTLFPATVQGNDAPASVNKAMALIANYSERFDAIVMIRGGGSQTDLSCFDDYTIAAAIGNSPLPVLTGIGHERDESIADLVAHTRLKTPTAVATFLIDRFRSAEEYTEGLYDSIRLFTSQQLRLTEDRLERLQLSISNTTKDFLQEGRELLENLSRGLLVKPKNYLNLQQHTVSDLERDIRSNTKSLLHTRERHLSELSVCVEGRAQRYLHMKEHELNTLSHCVETEVKESIKQKQISFTKQSDKLEFATDRKLQTEQHRLNLIEASIKANDPERLLLRGYTLTLVNGKIIKSINQVQPDDVVETRMKDGTIHSIVVNKDTNDTL
;
A
#
# COMPACT_ATOMS: atom_id res chain seq x y z
N MET A 1 99.00 8.71 -86.40
CA MET A 1 99.64 9.10 -87.67
C MET A 1 99.37 8.02 -88.70
N SER A 2 98.71 8.35 -89.80
CA SER A 2 98.68 7.67 -91.12
C SER A 2 97.31 7.91 -91.74
N GLN A 3 97.13 9.08 -92.35
CA GLN A 3 97.28 9.32 -93.79
C GLN A 3 96.07 8.84 -94.61
N LEU A 4 95.40 9.85 -95.14
CA LEU A 4 94.44 9.82 -96.23
C LEU A 4 94.90 8.91 -97.38
N PHE A 5 93.95 8.15 -97.92
CA PHE A 5 93.87 7.91 -99.37
C PHE A 5 92.45 8.19 -99.84
N PHE A 6 92.36 9.18 -100.71
CA PHE A 6 91.18 9.55 -101.49
C PHE A 6 90.79 8.39 -102.42
N ARG A 7 89.50 8.04 -102.43
CA ARG A 7 88.83 7.63 -103.66
C ARG A 7 87.61 8.51 -103.85
N GLN A 8 87.71 9.39 -104.85
CA GLN A 8 86.57 10.03 -105.46
C GLN A 8 85.59 8.95 -105.92
N THR A 9 84.34 9.06 -105.50
CA THR A 9 83.23 8.58 -106.30
C THR A 9 82.16 9.67 -106.27
N SER A 10 82.15 10.43 -107.36
CA SER A 10 81.08 11.24 -107.91
C SER A 10 79.84 11.42 -107.03
N VAL A 11 79.71 12.64 -106.51
CA VAL A 11 78.40 13.23 -106.20
C VAL A 11 77.70 13.45 -107.55
N TYR A 12 76.86 12.50 -107.96
CA TYR A 12 75.74 12.82 -108.84
C TYR A 12 74.61 13.25 -107.92
N GLU A 13 74.41 14.56 -107.80
CA GLU A 13 73.10 15.09 -107.40
C GLU A 13 72.12 14.72 -108.50
N GLU A 14 71.42 13.59 -108.33
CA GLU A 14 70.19 13.31 -109.05
C GLU A 14 69.19 14.39 -108.66
N PHE A 15 69.09 15.44 -109.46
CA PHE A 15 67.88 16.26 -109.50
C PHE A 15 66.75 15.31 -109.91
N GLN A 16 66.01 14.80 -108.92
CA GLN A 16 64.77 14.06 -109.16
C GLN A 16 63.92 14.89 -110.12
N THR A 17 63.59 14.31 -111.26
CA THR A 17 62.64 14.90 -112.21
C THR A 17 61.38 15.30 -111.44
N PRO A 18 60.87 16.53 -111.60
CA PRO A 18 59.69 16.98 -110.86
C PRO A 18 58.51 16.08 -111.19
N LEU A 19 58.01 15.36 -110.19
CA LEU A 19 56.82 14.51 -110.30
C LEU A 19 55.59 15.39 -110.47
N SER A 20 54.68 14.99 -111.35
CA SER A 20 53.33 15.55 -111.36
C SER A 20 52.57 15.16 -110.08
N LEU A 21 51.58 15.96 -109.69
CA LEU A 21 50.74 15.66 -108.51
C LEU A 21 50.06 14.28 -108.64
N PHE A 22 49.72 13.87 -109.86
CA PHE A 22 49.15 12.56 -110.14
C PHE A 22 50.17 11.44 -109.91
N GLU A 23 51.39 11.56 -110.43
CA GLU A 23 52.47 10.57 -110.23
C GLU A 23 52.85 10.44 -108.75
N LEU A 24 52.88 11.55 -108.00
CA LEU A 24 53.09 11.52 -106.55
C LEU A 24 51.97 10.77 -105.82
N HIS A 25 50.70 11.05 -106.15
CA HIS A 25 49.56 10.36 -105.55
C HIS A 25 49.51 8.87 -105.93
N GLN A 26 49.94 8.53 -107.13
CA GLN A 26 50.04 7.15 -107.58
C GLN A 26 51.11 6.38 -106.80
N GLN A 27 52.31 6.97 -106.61
CA GLN A 27 53.36 6.37 -105.78
C GLN A 27 52.90 6.17 -104.33
N ILE A 28 52.20 7.15 -103.75
CA ILE A 28 51.63 7.01 -102.39
C ILE A 28 50.64 5.84 -102.34
N ARG A 29 49.77 5.68 -103.34
CA ARG A 29 48.84 4.55 -103.38
C ARG A 29 49.58 3.20 -103.46
N GLU A 30 50.53 3.07 -104.37
CA GLU A 30 51.28 1.82 -104.59
C GLU A 30 52.07 1.42 -103.34
N GLU A 31 52.74 2.36 -102.68
CA GLU A 31 53.45 2.12 -101.42
C GLU A 31 52.49 1.75 -100.28
N LEU A 32 51.31 2.39 -100.19
CA LEU A 32 50.30 2.04 -99.19
C LEU A 32 49.68 0.66 -99.43
N GLU A 33 49.48 0.25 -100.68
CA GLU A 33 48.96 -1.08 -101.02
C GLU A 33 49.95 -2.20 -100.70
N VAL A 34 51.26 -1.94 -100.78
CA VAL A 34 52.30 -2.90 -100.40
C VAL A 34 52.53 -2.94 -98.89
N ALA A 35 52.49 -1.77 -98.22
CA ALA A 35 52.84 -1.66 -96.81
C ALA A 35 51.75 -2.15 -95.85
N PHE A 36 50.47 -2.06 -96.22
CA PHE A 36 49.35 -2.43 -95.36
C PHE A 36 48.78 -3.82 -95.72
N PRO A 37 48.39 -4.63 -94.71
CA PRO A 37 47.69 -5.89 -94.97
C PRO A 37 46.31 -5.63 -95.59
N GLU A 38 45.73 -6.66 -96.26
CA GLU A 38 44.43 -6.55 -96.93
C GLU A 38 43.31 -6.00 -96.03
N SER A 39 43.36 -6.29 -94.73
CA SER A 39 42.50 -5.64 -93.74
C SER A 39 43.07 -5.77 -92.33
N TYR A 40 42.72 -4.82 -91.46
CA TYR A 40 43.10 -4.85 -90.05
C TYR A 40 42.00 -4.26 -89.16
N TRP A 41 42.05 -4.61 -87.87
CA TRP A 41 41.11 -4.16 -86.87
C TRP A 41 41.56 -2.83 -86.26
N VAL A 42 40.65 -1.87 -86.18
CA VAL A 42 40.88 -0.52 -85.68
C VAL A 42 39.77 -0.18 -84.69
N VAL A 43 40.15 0.54 -83.63
CA VAL A 43 39.21 1.14 -82.68
C VAL A 43 39.12 2.62 -82.98
N ALA A 44 37.91 3.14 -83.18
CA ALA A 44 37.68 4.58 -83.29
C ALA A 44 36.26 4.94 -82.86
N GLU A 45 36.04 6.22 -82.54
CA GLU A 45 34.71 6.77 -82.29
C GLU A 45 34.14 7.38 -83.58
N ILE A 46 32.85 7.17 -83.82
CA ILE A 46 32.15 7.81 -84.94
C ILE A 46 31.88 9.27 -84.59
N ALA A 47 32.62 10.22 -85.17
CA ALA A 47 32.32 11.64 -85.01
C ALA A 47 31.08 12.07 -85.81
N GLN A 48 30.96 11.59 -87.04
CA GLN A 48 29.84 11.91 -87.91
C GLN A 48 29.52 10.73 -88.81
N ILE A 49 28.22 10.51 -89.04
CA ILE A 49 27.70 9.51 -89.97
C ILE A 49 26.78 10.18 -90.98
N THR A 50 27.05 9.97 -92.27
CA THR A 50 26.27 10.51 -93.39
C THR A 50 25.86 9.37 -94.32
N PRO A 51 24.67 8.80 -94.15
CA PRO A 51 24.15 7.81 -95.09
C PRO A 51 23.72 8.47 -96.40
N ASP A 52 24.30 8.04 -97.52
CA ASP A 52 23.92 8.48 -98.87
C ASP A 52 22.60 7.81 -99.28
N ARG A 53 21.52 8.60 -99.26
CA ARG A 53 20.17 8.16 -99.60
C ARG A 53 19.99 7.76 -101.07
N ARG A 54 20.91 8.09 -101.97
CA ARG A 54 20.81 7.78 -103.41
C ARG A 54 21.57 6.51 -103.81
N LYS A 55 22.77 6.30 -103.29
CA LYS A 55 23.63 5.13 -103.61
C LYS A 55 23.69 4.06 -102.52
N GLY A 56 23.16 4.37 -101.33
CA GLY A 56 23.11 3.47 -100.19
C GLY A 56 24.45 3.26 -99.48
N HIS A 57 25.50 4.03 -99.81
CA HIS A 57 26.78 4.01 -99.10
C HIS A 57 26.68 4.80 -97.80
N CYS A 58 27.46 4.45 -96.79
CA CYS A 58 27.54 5.18 -95.54
C CYS A 58 28.94 5.78 -95.39
N TYR A 59 29.01 7.12 -95.36
CA TYR A 59 30.25 7.84 -95.12
C TYR A 59 30.36 8.20 -93.64
N LEU A 60 31.49 7.88 -93.05
CA LEU A 60 31.80 8.07 -91.64
C LEU A 60 33.02 8.97 -91.50
N THR A 61 33.00 9.82 -90.49
CA THR A 61 34.20 10.46 -89.97
C THR A 61 34.52 9.79 -88.65
N LEU A 62 35.68 9.15 -88.58
CA LEU A 62 36.17 8.45 -87.41
C LEU A 62 37.22 9.31 -86.71
N VAL A 63 37.15 9.35 -85.39
CA VAL A 63 38.10 10.07 -84.54
C VAL A 63 38.61 9.16 -83.44
N ASP A 64 39.87 9.37 -83.06
CA ASP A 64 40.43 8.82 -81.83
C ASP A 64 40.69 9.99 -80.87
N LYS A 65 40.11 9.92 -79.67
CA LYS A 65 40.20 10.98 -78.65
C LYS A 65 41.27 10.69 -77.59
N GLY A 66 42.00 9.57 -77.66
CA GLY A 66 42.97 9.20 -76.62
C GLY A 66 42.34 9.13 -75.22
N ASP A 67 43.15 9.37 -74.19
CA ASP A 67 42.70 9.33 -72.78
C ASP A 67 41.95 10.60 -72.33
N ASP A 68 42.05 11.70 -73.08
CA ASP A 68 41.45 12.99 -72.73
C ASP A 68 40.41 13.38 -73.79
N ALA A 69 39.12 13.27 -73.43
CA ALA A 69 37.97 13.37 -74.34
C ALA A 69 37.87 14.67 -75.14
N ARG A 70 38.67 15.69 -74.82
CA ARG A 70 38.70 16.98 -75.52
C ARG A 70 39.75 17.06 -76.64
N ASN A 71 40.69 16.11 -76.74
CA ASN A 71 41.75 16.18 -77.73
C ASN A 71 41.60 15.09 -78.79
N VAL A 72 41.35 15.47 -80.05
CA VAL A 72 41.30 14.51 -81.16
C VAL A 72 42.73 14.22 -81.60
N VAL A 73 43.20 13.02 -81.31
CA VAL A 73 44.55 12.53 -81.63
C VAL A 73 44.66 12.14 -83.10
N ALA A 74 43.61 11.56 -83.67
CA ALA A 74 43.57 11.15 -85.07
C ALA A 74 42.17 11.30 -85.65
N GLN A 75 42.09 11.61 -86.95
CA GLN A 75 40.84 11.67 -87.71
C GLN A 75 41.01 11.00 -89.07
N ALA A 76 40.06 10.16 -89.46
CA ALA A 76 40.04 9.51 -90.77
C ALA A 76 38.63 9.49 -91.38
N ARG A 77 38.55 9.56 -92.71
CA ARG A 77 37.31 9.30 -93.45
C ARG A 77 37.17 7.81 -93.67
N ALA A 78 35.96 7.29 -93.52
CA ALA A 78 35.66 5.89 -93.75
C ALA A 78 34.38 5.70 -94.56
N THR A 79 34.31 4.62 -95.33
CA THR A 79 33.18 4.29 -96.18
C THR A 79 32.71 2.87 -95.90
N ILE A 80 31.41 2.69 -95.67
CA ILE A 80 30.75 1.38 -95.72
C ILE A 80 29.96 1.32 -97.04
N TRP A 81 30.37 0.42 -97.93
CA TRP A 81 29.69 0.20 -99.21
C TRP A 81 28.28 -0.38 -99.01
N SER A 82 27.38 -0.12 -99.95
CA SER A 82 25.93 -0.29 -99.77
C SER A 82 25.49 -1.72 -99.47
N ALA A 83 26.08 -2.70 -100.18
CA ALA A 83 25.83 -4.12 -99.95
C ALA A 83 26.17 -4.55 -98.52
N ARG A 84 27.23 -3.98 -97.93
CA ARG A 84 27.65 -4.28 -96.55
C ARG A 84 26.91 -3.46 -95.51
N PHE A 85 26.62 -2.19 -95.78
CA PHE A 85 25.93 -1.32 -94.82
C PHE A 85 24.54 -1.86 -94.46
N ALA A 86 23.79 -2.38 -95.44
CA ALA A 86 22.47 -2.96 -95.18
C ALA A 86 22.53 -4.20 -94.27
N MET A 87 23.56 -5.03 -94.40
CA MET A 87 23.75 -6.23 -93.58
C MET A 87 24.32 -5.88 -92.20
N LEU A 88 25.41 -5.12 -92.16
CA LEU A 88 26.10 -4.72 -90.93
C LEU A 88 25.25 -3.82 -90.05
N GLY A 89 24.51 -2.87 -90.64
CA GLY A 89 23.64 -1.97 -89.90
C GLY A 89 22.56 -2.75 -89.14
N ARG A 90 21.89 -3.70 -89.82
CA ARG A 90 20.89 -4.57 -89.17
C ARG A 90 21.50 -5.48 -88.13
N PHE A 91 22.61 -6.17 -88.46
CA PHE A 91 23.28 -7.05 -87.51
C PHE A 91 23.76 -6.32 -86.26
N PHE A 92 24.26 -5.09 -86.42
CA PHE A 92 24.68 -4.24 -85.31
C PHE A 92 23.48 -3.78 -84.47
N GLU A 93 22.38 -3.36 -85.09
CA GLU A 93 21.17 -2.94 -84.39
C GLU A 93 20.50 -4.11 -83.65
N ASP A 94 20.43 -5.30 -84.25
CA ASP A 94 19.88 -6.51 -83.63
C ASP A 94 20.69 -6.95 -82.39
N LYS A 95 22.00 -6.71 -82.39
CA LYS A 95 22.90 -7.10 -81.30
C LYS A 95 23.07 -6.03 -80.22
N THR A 96 23.16 -4.76 -80.60
CA THR A 96 23.40 -3.65 -79.67
C THR A 96 22.11 -2.94 -79.23
N GLY A 97 20.98 -3.20 -79.89
CA GLY A 97 19.71 -2.53 -79.65
C GLY A 97 19.62 -1.09 -80.19
N GLN A 98 20.69 -0.59 -80.85
CA GLN A 98 20.72 0.75 -81.41
C GLN A 98 21.44 0.79 -82.78
N PRO A 99 21.04 1.68 -83.69
CA PRO A 99 21.72 1.84 -84.97
C PRO A 99 23.09 2.50 -84.77
N LEU A 100 23.96 2.36 -85.79
CA LEU A 100 25.21 3.11 -85.86
C LEU A 100 24.90 4.62 -85.86
N LYS A 101 25.33 5.31 -84.81
CA LYS A 101 25.17 6.76 -84.63
C LYS A 101 26.49 7.40 -84.24
N ALA A 102 26.55 8.72 -84.37
CA ALA A 102 27.68 9.50 -83.86
C ALA A 102 27.82 9.30 -82.34
N GLY A 103 29.06 9.27 -81.84
CA GLY A 103 29.41 9.06 -80.44
C GLY A 103 29.72 7.61 -80.07
N LEU A 104 29.47 6.62 -80.94
CA LEU A 104 29.79 5.23 -80.64
C LEU A 104 31.26 4.91 -80.90
N LYS A 105 31.91 4.29 -79.90
CA LYS A 105 33.23 3.69 -80.05
C LYS A 105 33.09 2.28 -80.61
N ILE A 106 33.62 2.08 -81.81
CA ILE A 106 33.48 0.83 -82.56
C ILE A 106 34.84 0.17 -82.80
N LEU A 107 34.86 -1.15 -82.73
CA LEU A 107 35.94 -1.99 -83.23
C LEU A 107 35.54 -2.46 -84.62
N PHE A 108 36.30 -2.08 -85.65
CA PHE A 108 35.94 -2.36 -87.03
C PHE A 108 37.13 -2.86 -87.82
N GLN A 109 36.85 -3.73 -88.78
CA GLN A 109 37.82 -4.24 -89.74
C GLN A 109 37.79 -3.35 -90.97
N ALA A 110 38.91 -2.76 -91.36
CA ALA A 110 39.00 -1.90 -92.55
C ALA A 110 40.26 -2.15 -93.38
N SER A 111 40.18 -1.75 -94.64
CA SER A 111 41.32 -1.62 -95.56
C SER A 111 41.62 -0.15 -95.82
N VAL A 112 42.90 0.16 -96.01
CA VAL A 112 43.35 1.50 -96.38
C VAL A 112 43.17 1.68 -97.89
N ARG A 113 42.49 2.76 -98.28
CA ARG A 113 42.35 3.17 -99.67
C ARG A 113 42.81 4.60 -99.85
N PHE A 114 43.70 4.83 -100.81
CA PHE A 114 44.13 6.16 -101.21
C PHE A 114 43.56 6.49 -102.58
N HIS A 115 42.79 7.58 -102.67
CA HIS A 115 42.24 8.09 -103.92
C HIS A 115 42.89 9.42 -104.28
N GLU A 116 43.30 9.58 -105.53
CA GLU A 116 44.10 10.72 -106.01
C GLU A 116 43.39 12.06 -105.83
N LEU A 117 42.04 12.09 -105.84
CA LEU A 117 41.23 13.31 -105.63
C LEU A 117 40.77 13.52 -104.17
N TYR A 118 40.64 12.48 -103.37
CA TYR A 118 39.95 12.56 -102.06
C TYR A 118 40.87 12.25 -100.86
N GLY A 119 42.08 11.76 -101.14
CA GLY A 119 43.08 11.39 -100.15
C GLY A 119 42.85 10.02 -99.53
N LEU A 120 43.34 9.86 -98.31
CA LEU A 120 43.24 8.64 -97.51
C LEU A 120 41.81 8.40 -97.02
N SER A 121 41.34 7.17 -97.16
CA SER A 121 40.05 6.70 -96.67
C SER A 121 40.15 5.25 -96.19
N LEU A 122 39.24 4.86 -95.30
CA LEU A 122 39.14 3.50 -94.78
C LEU A 122 37.88 2.83 -95.33
N ASP A 123 38.03 1.70 -95.99
CA ASP A 123 36.89 0.88 -96.41
C ASP A 123 36.54 -0.10 -95.30
N ILE A 124 35.42 0.12 -94.61
CA ILE A 124 34.99 -0.73 -93.50
C ILE A 124 34.35 -2.01 -94.06
N HIS A 125 34.82 -3.16 -93.57
CA HIS A 125 34.40 -4.49 -93.98
C HIS A 125 33.53 -5.18 -92.95
N ASN A 126 33.83 -4.99 -91.66
CA ASN A 126 33.10 -5.60 -90.55
C ASN A 126 33.16 -4.69 -89.31
N ILE A 127 32.20 -4.82 -88.40
CA ILE A 127 32.15 -4.12 -87.10
C ILE A 127 31.83 -5.17 -86.05
N ASP A 128 32.61 -5.23 -84.97
CA ASP A 128 32.33 -6.12 -83.83
C ASP A 128 31.35 -5.43 -82.85
N PRO A 129 30.09 -5.90 -82.75
CA PRO A 129 29.12 -5.33 -81.81
C PRO A 129 29.51 -5.58 -80.35
N ASN A 130 30.23 -6.68 -80.05
CA ASN A 130 30.56 -7.06 -78.68
C ASN A 130 31.50 -6.05 -78.01
N TYR A 131 32.44 -5.49 -78.78
CA TYR A 131 33.31 -4.42 -78.29
C TYR A 131 32.51 -3.18 -77.87
N THR A 132 31.53 -2.79 -78.70
CA THR A 132 30.68 -1.62 -78.41
C THR A 132 29.83 -1.86 -77.16
N ILE A 133 29.25 -3.05 -77.01
CA ILE A 133 28.49 -3.44 -75.81
C ILE A 133 29.38 -3.42 -74.57
N GLY A 134 30.60 -3.95 -74.67
CA GLY A 134 31.57 -3.94 -73.58
C GLY A 134 31.99 -2.53 -73.17
N ASP A 135 32.24 -1.63 -74.12
CA ASP A 135 32.59 -0.24 -73.81
C ASP A 135 31.42 0.53 -73.19
N LEU A 136 30.20 0.35 -73.69
CA LEU A 136 28.99 0.95 -73.10
C LEU A 136 28.76 0.45 -71.66
N ALA A 137 28.90 -0.86 -71.43
CA ALA A 137 28.78 -1.44 -70.09
C ALA A 137 29.86 -0.90 -69.15
N ARG A 138 31.10 -0.72 -69.64
CA ARG A 138 32.20 -0.12 -68.87
C ARG A 138 31.91 1.33 -68.52
N GLN A 139 31.49 2.16 -69.48
CA GLN A 139 31.13 3.56 -69.26
C GLN A 139 30.00 3.68 -68.23
N ARG A 140 28.97 2.83 -68.34
CA ARG A 140 27.88 2.76 -67.37
C ARG A 140 28.39 2.45 -65.96
N GLN A 141 29.27 1.46 -65.82
CA GLN A 141 29.85 1.11 -64.53
C GLN A 141 30.75 2.21 -63.95
N GLU A 142 31.49 2.93 -64.80
CA GLU A 142 32.30 4.09 -64.41
C GLU A 142 31.40 5.23 -63.89
N THR A 143 30.30 5.52 -64.59
CA THR A 143 29.31 6.51 -64.13
C THR A 143 28.71 6.13 -62.78
N ILE A 144 28.30 4.87 -62.59
CA ILE A 144 27.75 4.39 -61.31
C ILE A 144 28.79 4.52 -60.19
N LYS A 145 30.02 4.08 -60.41
CA LYS A 145 31.12 4.20 -59.42
C LYS A 145 31.39 5.66 -59.05
N ARG A 146 31.33 6.56 -60.03
CA ARG A 146 31.50 7.99 -59.78
C ARG A 146 30.36 8.56 -58.94
N LEU A 147 29.11 8.24 -59.25
CA LEU A 147 27.95 8.67 -58.48
C LEU A 147 27.97 8.11 -57.05
N GLU A 148 28.44 6.87 -56.87
CA GLU A 148 28.62 6.25 -55.55
C GLU A 148 29.72 6.96 -54.75
N ALA A 149 30.87 7.26 -55.37
CA ALA A 149 31.96 8.00 -54.72
C ALA A 149 31.55 9.42 -54.31
N GLU A 150 30.65 10.05 -55.08
CA GLU A 150 30.09 11.37 -54.77
C GLU A 150 28.90 11.30 -53.80
N GLY A 151 28.46 10.10 -53.38
CA GLY A 151 27.31 9.90 -52.49
C GLY A 151 25.94 10.20 -53.12
N LEU A 152 25.90 10.42 -54.44
CA LEU A 152 24.68 10.83 -55.15
C LEU A 152 23.75 9.66 -55.48
N LEU A 153 24.25 8.42 -55.42
CA LEU A 153 23.49 7.22 -55.78
C LEU A 153 22.27 6.97 -54.86
N THR A 154 22.37 7.32 -53.58
CA THR A 154 21.29 7.13 -52.59
C THR A 154 20.67 8.44 -52.09
N ALA A 155 21.33 9.59 -52.30
CA ALA A 155 20.90 10.88 -51.76
C ALA A 155 19.43 11.21 -52.04
N ASN A 156 18.94 10.98 -53.27
CA ASN A 156 17.54 11.27 -53.59
C ASN A 156 16.55 10.23 -53.02
N LYS A 157 16.98 8.98 -52.83
CA LYS A 157 16.16 7.89 -52.25
C LYS A 157 15.89 8.06 -50.77
N GLU A 158 16.77 8.77 -50.09
CA GLU A 158 16.65 9.06 -48.65
C GLU A 158 15.72 10.24 -48.37
N LEU A 159 15.30 10.99 -49.40
CA LEU A 159 14.34 12.08 -49.23
C LEU A 159 12.95 11.51 -48.90
N GLU A 160 12.28 12.13 -47.93
CA GLU A 160 10.90 11.77 -47.62
C GLU A 160 9.95 12.29 -48.71
N LEU A 161 9.18 11.36 -49.30
CA LEU A 161 8.06 11.71 -50.16
C LEU A 161 6.81 11.95 -49.30
N SER A 162 6.20 13.14 -49.45
CA SER A 162 4.91 13.46 -48.83
C SER A 162 3.88 12.35 -49.09
N GLU A 163 3.05 12.02 -48.09
CA GLU A 163 1.99 11.02 -48.25
C GLU A 163 0.98 11.41 -49.34
N VAL A 164 0.74 12.72 -49.49
CA VAL A 164 -0.23 13.30 -50.42
C VAL A 164 0.45 14.37 -51.27
N PRO A 165 1.31 14.00 -52.24
CA PRO A 165 2.02 14.96 -53.08
C PRO A 165 1.08 15.61 -54.10
N GLN A 166 0.68 16.86 -53.86
CA GLN A 166 -0.30 17.59 -54.68
C GLN A 166 0.36 18.44 -55.76
N ARG A 167 1.58 18.96 -55.50
CA ARG A 167 2.26 19.93 -56.36
C ARG A 167 3.41 19.26 -57.08
N LEU A 168 3.24 18.98 -58.37
CA LEU A 168 4.18 18.16 -59.15
C LEU A 168 4.90 19.01 -60.19
N ALA A 169 6.23 18.99 -60.16
CA ALA A 169 7.06 19.53 -61.23
C ALA A 169 7.34 18.44 -62.27
N ILE A 170 6.88 18.62 -63.51
CA ILE A 170 7.01 17.59 -64.54
C ILE A 170 8.12 17.97 -65.51
N VAL A 171 9.10 17.09 -65.69
CA VAL A 171 10.15 17.23 -66.69
C VAL A 171 9.83 16.32 -67.86
N SER A 172 9.39 16.91 -68.98
CA SER A 172 9.11 16.20 -70.23
C SER A 172 9.04 17.15 -71.42
N SER A 173 8.89 16.61 -72.62
CA SER A 173 8.55 17.42 -73.80
C SER A 173 7.07 17.78 -73.78
N ALA A 174 6.72 19.03 -74.13
CA ALA A 174 5.31 19.47 -74.22
C ALA A 174 4.49 18.67 -75.25
N THR A 175 5.15 18.12 -76.26
CA THR A 175 4.53 17.32 -77.34
C THR A 175 4.61 15.81 -77.08
N ALA A 176 5.14 15.37 -75.94
CA ALA A 176 5.28 13.96 -75.61
C ALA A 176 3.92 13.29 -75.38
N ALA A 177 3.67 12.16 -76.06
CA ALA A 177 2.49 11.32 -75.81
C ALA A 177 2.41 10.89 -74.33
N GLY A 178 3.54 10.47 -73.74
CA GLY A 178 3.61 10.05 -72.34
C GLY A 178 3.26 11.16 -71.34
N TYR A 179 3.50 12.43 -71.68
CA TYR A 179 3.05 13.56 -70.87
C TYR A 179 1.53 13.72 -70.92
N GLN A 180 0.93 13.63 -72.12
CA GLN A 180 -0.52 13.73 -72.29
C GLN A 180 -1.24 12.58 -71.57
N ASP A 181 -0.72 11.36 -71.68
CA ASP A 181 -1.28 10.18 -70.99
C ASP A 181 -1.21 10.33 -69.46
N PHE A 182 -0.08 10.82 -68.94
CA PHE A 182 0.12 11.09 -67.51
C PHE A 182 -0.89 12.13 -66.99
N ILE A 183 -1.01 13.27 -67.68
CA ILE A 183 -1.94 14.34 -67.29
C ILE A 183 -3.39 13.84 -67.38
N HIS A 184 -3.74 13.12 -68.45
CA HIS A 184 -5.09 12.58 -68.62
C HIS A 184 -5.47 11.64 -67.48
N GLN A 185 -4.56 10.77 -67.04
CA GLN A 185 -4.80 9.87 -65.91
C GLN A 185 -4.95 10.61 -64.58
N LEU A 186 -4.11 11.63 -64.32
CA LEU A 186 -4.26 12.44 -63.12
C LEU A 186 -5.58 13.24 -63.11
N GLN A 187 -6.06 13.72 -64.26
CA GLN A 187 -7.30 14.49 -64.34
C GLN A 187 -8.58 13.63 -64.31
N HIS A 188 -8.53 12.41 -64.88
CA HIS A 188 -9.67 11.50 -64.98
C HIS A 188 -9.58 10.34 -63.98
N ASN A 189 -8.93 10.55 -62.84
CA ASN A 189 -8.88 9.53 -61.80
C ASN A 189 -10.27 9.29 -61.20
N ALA A 190 -10.61 8.03 -60.90
CA ALA A 190 -11.95 7.64 -60.45
C ALA A 190 -12.33 8.19 -59.06
N TYR A 191 -11.34 8.63 -58.28
CA TYR A 191 -11.48 9.06 -56.90
C TYR A 191 -11.69 10.57 -56.74
N GLY A 192 -11.49 11.35 -57.81
CA GLY A 192 -11.65 12.81 -57.79
C GLY A 192 -10.50 13.57 -57.14
N TYR A 193 -9.32 12.96 -56.98
CA TYR A 193 -8.15 13.63 -56.41
C TYR A 193 -7.62 14.73 -57.34
N SER A 194 -7.16 15.84 -56.75
CA SER A 194 -6.65 16.99 -57.49
C SER A 194 -5.13 17.11 -57.39
N PHE A 195 -4.49 17.31 -58.54
CA PHE A 195 -3.05 17.48 -58.67
C PHE A 195 -2.74 18.80 -59.40
N HIS A 196 -1.89 19.62 -58.80
CA HIS A 196 -1.34 20.83 -59.41
C HIS A 196 -0.04 20.50 -60.13
N THR A 197 -0.09 20.46 -61.44
CA THR A 197 1.06 20.09 -62.28
C THR A 197 1.65 21.33 -62.94
N THR A 198 2.99 21.42 -62.99
CA THR A 198 3.71 22.45 -63.77
C THR A 198 4.71 21.77 -64.67
N LEU A 199 4.58 21.98 -65.99
CA LEU A 199 5.51 21.43 -66.97
C LEU A 199 6.75 22.31 -67.09
N PHE A 200 7.91 21.68 -66.93
CA PHE A 200 9.23 22.21 -67.26
C PHE A 200 9.66 21.55 -68.57
N PRO A 201 9.49 22.24 -69.72
CA PRO A 201 9.72 21.64 -71.02
C PRO A 201 11.20 21.30 -71.20
N ALA A 202 11.49 20.03 -71.44
CA ALA A 202 12.82 19.54 -71.71
C ALA A 202 12.82 18.56 -72.90
N THR A 203 13.86 18.63 -73.72
CA THR A 203 14.09 17.61 -74.74
C THR A 203 14.50 16.32 -74.03
N VAL A 204 13.68 15.27 -74.15
CA VAL A 204 13.90 13.96 -73.49
C VAL A 204 14.44 12.90 -74.44
N GLN A 205 14.98 13.32 -75.60
CA GLN A 205 15.56 12.47 -76.64
C GLN A 205 16.64 13.23 -77.42
N GLY A 206 17.61 12.50 -77.97
CA GLY A 206 18.72 13.06 -78.75
C GLY A 206 19.85 13.65 -77.91
N ASN A 207 20.87 14.19 -78.60
CA ASN A 207 22.12 14.65 -77.97
C ASN A 207 21.96 15.91 -77.11
N ASP A 208 20.94 16.73 -77.35
CA ASP A 208 20.66 17.94 -76.57
C ASP A 208 19.90 17.64 -75.26
N ALA A 209 19.48 16.39 -75.05
CA ALA A 209 18.65 16.01 -73.91
C ALA A 209 19.31 16.27 -72.54
N PRO A 210 20.58 15.88 -72.29
CA PRO A 210 21.21 16.13 -70.99
C PRO A 210 21.25 17.62 -70.63
N ALA A 211 21.64 18.49 -71.57
CA ALA A 211 21.69 19.93 -71.35
C ALA A 211 20.30 20.52 -71.06
N SER A 212 19.27 20.06 -71.78
CA SER A 212 17.90 20.53 -71.59
C SER A 212 17.29 20.08 -70.26
N VAL A 213 17.52 18.83 -69.86
CA VAL A 213 17.02 18.27 -68.60
C VAL A 213 17.70 18.94 -67.42
N ASN A 214 19.02 19.14 -67.46
CA ASN A 214 19.74 19.86 -66.39
C ASN A 214 19.24 21.29 -66.21
N LYS A 215 18.94 21.98 -67.32
CA LYS A 215 18.34 23.33 -67.26
C LYS A 215 16.97 23.31 -66.57
N ALA A 216 16.12 22.33 -66.89
CA ALA A 216 14.82 22.15 -66.24
C ALA A 216 14.97 21.85 -64.74
N MET A 217 15.86 20.92 -64.37
CA MET A 217 16.14 20.57 -62.97
C MET A 217 16.66 21.76 -62.17
N ALA A 218 17.58 22.55 -62.74
CA ALA A 218 18.09 23.76 -62.11
C ALA A 218 17.00 24.83 -61.91
N LEU A 219 16.07 24.96 -62.86
CA LEU A 219 14.92 25.86 -62.70
C LEU A 219 13.98 25.38 -61.58
N ILE A 220 13.72 24.09 -61.49
CA ILE A 220 12.89 23.52 -60.42
C ILE A 220 13.53 23.75 -59.06
N ALA A 221 14.85 23.55 -58.94
CA ALA A 221 15.59 23.78 -57.71
C ALA A 221 15.44 25.20 -57.16
N ASN A 222 15.34 26.22 -58.03
CA ASN A 222 15.11 27.61 -57.63
C ASN A 222 13.71 27.87 -57.03
N TYR A 223 12.75 26.98 -57.28
CA TYR A 223 11.37 27.10 -56.83
C TYR A 223 10.93 25.85 -56.05
N SER A 224 11.87 25.17 -55.38
CA SER A 224 11.64 23.87 -54.72
C SER A 224 10.48 23.89 -53.72
N GLU A 225 10.30 24.99 -52.97
CA GLU A 225 9.22 25.15 -51.98
C GLU A 225 7.80 25.08 -52.58
N ARG A 226 7.66 25.27 -53.90
CA ARG A 226 6.37 25.23 -54.60
C ARG A 226 5.95 23.83 -55.02
N PHE A 227 6.82 22.84 -54.90
CA PHE A 227 6.59 21.48 -55.38
C PHE A 227 6.86 20.46 -54.27
N ASP A 228 6.13 19.36 -54.29
CA ASP A 228 6.28 18.24 -53.35
C ASP A 228 7.14 17.13 -53.96
N ALA A 229 7.15 17.02 -55.30
CA ALA A 229 7.93 16.02 -56.01
C ALA A 229 8.22 16.45 -57.46
N ILE A 230 9.29 15.87 -58.02
CA ILE A 230 9.64 16.01 -59.44
C ILE A 230 9.28 14.72 -60.16
N VAL A 231 8.60 14.82 -61.29
CA VAL A 231 8.21 13.69 -62.13
C VAL A 231 8.95 13.80 -63.46
N MET A 232 9.88 12.89 -63.70
CA MET A 232 10.61 12.79 -64.96
C MET A 232 10.00 11.68 -65.81
N ILE A 233 9.37 12.07 -66.92
CA ILE A 233 8.65 11.13 -67.79
C ILE A 233 9.08 11.27 -69.24
N ARG A 234 9.19 10.13 -69.90
CA ARG A 234 9.57 10.04 -71.30
C ARG A 234 8.37 10.23 -72.23
N GLY A 235 8.62 10.74 -73.44
CA GLY A 235 7.64 10.73 -74.53
C GLY A 235 7.61 9.39 -75.29
N GLY A 236 6.44 9.05 -75.84
CA GLY A 236 6.26 7.82 -76.63
C GLY A 236 7.21 7.82 -77.82
N GLY A 237 8.20 6.93 -77.81
CA GLY A 237 9.24 6.80 -78.83
C GLY A 237 9.85 5.40 -78.81
N SER A 238 10.51 5.01 -79.91
CA SER A 238 11.17 3.71 -80.08
C SER A 238 12.20 3.44 -78.99
N GLN A 239 12.46 2.16 -78.65
CA GLN A 239 13.40 1.75 -77.59
C GLN A 239 14.80 2.40 -77.67
N THR A 240 15.17 2.91 -78.85
CA THR A 240 16.48 3.46 -79.21
C THR A 240 16.90 4.78 -78.53
N ASP A 241 15.99 5.53 -77.88
CA ASP A 241 16.28 6.87 -77.30
C ASP A 241 16.54 6.88 -75.78
N LEU A 242 16.77 5.73 -75.15
CA LEU A 242 16.98 5.63 -73.69
C LEU A 242 18.38 6.04 -73.22
N SER A 243 19.35 6.11 -74.13
CA SER A 243 20.77 6.34 -73.79
C SER A 243 21.02 7.68 -73.12
N CYS A 244 20.16 8.68 -73.32
CA CYS A 244 20.33 9.98 -72.67
C CYS A 244 20.16 9.92 -71.14
N PHE A 245 19.42 8.93 -70.62
CA PHE A 245 19.18 8.77 -69.18
C PHE A 245 20.29 7.98 -68.45
N ASP A 246 21.26 7.43 -69.21
CA ASP A 246 22.50 6.88 -68.67
C ASP A 246 23.62 7.95 -68.57
N ASP A 247 23.31 9.20 -68.89
CA ASP A 247 24.25 10.31 -68.78
C ASP A 247 24.50 10.70 -67.32
N TYR A 248 25.78 10.85 -66.95
CA TYR A 248 26.21 11.24 -65.61
C TYR A 248 25.58 12.55 -65.14
N THR A 249 25.41 13.54 -66.03
CA THR A 249 24.94 14.86 -65.62
C THR A 249 23.46 14.85 -65.21
N ILE A 250 22.62 14.06 -65.90
CA ILE A 250 21.22 13.87 -65.52
C ILE A 250 21.14 13.14 -64.18
N ALA A 251 21.90 12.05 -64.04
CA ALA A 251 21.94 11.28 -62.79
C ALA A 251 22.42 12.13 -61.61
N ALA A 252 23.45 12.96 -61.80
CA ALA A 252 23.93 13.89 -60.78
C ALA A 252 22.91 14.98 -60.46
N ALA A 253 22.14 15.47 -61.44
CA ALA A 253 21.06 16.43 -61.20
C ALA A 253 19.90 15.84 -60.39
N ILE A 254 19.58 14.55 -60.61
CA ILE A 254 18.59 13.82 -59.79
C ILE A 254 19.12 13.63 -58.37
N GLY A 255 20.36 13.16 -58.22
CA GLY A 255 20.99 12.92 -56.91
C GLY A 255 21.11 14.19 -56.06
N ASN A 256 21.39 15.34 -56.68
CA ASN A 256 21.46 16.65 -56.01
C ASN A 256 20.11 17.37 -55.90
N SER A 257 19.01 16.78 -56.37
CA SER A 257 17.70 17.40 -56.30
C SER A 257 17.24 17.53 -54.84
N PRO A 258 16.75 18.71 -54.40
CA PRO A 258 16.19 18.89 -53.07
C PRO A 258 14.81 18.23 -52.89
N LEU A 259 14.19 17.79 -53.99
CA LEU A 259 12.88 17.16 -54.02
C LEU A 259 12.99 15.70 -54.46
N PRO A 260 12.12 14.81 -53.94
CA PRO A 260 12.06 13.42 -54.37
C PRO A 260 11.71 13.35 -55.86
N VAL A 261 12.52 12.63 -56.63
CA VAL A 261 12.34 12.47 -58.08
C VAL A 261 11.72 11.11 -58.38
N LEU A 262 10.59 11.11 -59.09
CA LEU A 262 9.96 9.91 -59.63
C LEU A 262 10.27 9.79 -61.11
N THR A 263 10.73 8.62 -61.54
CA THR A 263 10.99 8.35 -62.96
C THR A 263 9.91 7.45 -63.56
N GLY A 264 9.46 7.81 -64.76
CA GLY A 264 8.56 7.02 -65.60
C GLY A 264 9.10 6.93 -67.02
N ILE A 265 10.34 6.48 -67.17
CA ILE A 265 11.10 6.60 -68.42
C ILE A 265 10.81 5.45 -69.41
N GLY A 266 10.49 4.23 -68.94
CA GLY A 266 10.14 3.12 -69.83
C GLY A 266 11.28 2.17 -70.20
N HIS A 267 11.30 0.99 -69.57
CA HIS A 267 11.78 -0.29 -70.13
C HIS A 267 11.40 -1.45 -69.19
N GLU A 268 11.24 -2.66 -69.73
CA GLU A 268 11.13 -3.89 -68.93
C GLU A 268 12.44 -4.68 -68.88
N ARG A 269 13.46 -4.29 -69.68
CA ARG A 269 14.68 -5.08 -69.88
C ARG A 269 15.96 -4.50 -69.26
N ASP A 270 16.15 -3.18 -69.22
CA ASP A 270 17.44 -2.57 -68.82
C ASP A 270 17.30 -1.26 -68.03
N GLU A 271 17.49 -1.30 -66.70
CA GLU A 271 17.44 -0.13 -65.80
C GLU A 271 18.28 1.04 -66.32
N SER A 272 17.80 2.29 -66.25
CA SER A 272 18.66 3.45 -66.59
C SER A 272 19.41 3.93 -65.35
N ILE A 273 20.53 4.65 -65.51
CA ILE A 273 21.22 5.26 -64.37
C ILE A 273 20.33 6.32 -63.69
N ALA A 274 19.54 7.07 -64.45
CA ALA A 274 18.54 7.98 -63.89
C ALA A 274 17.53 7.25 -62.98
N ASP A 275 17.04 6.08 -63.39
CA ASP A 275 16.17 5.23 -62.56
C ASP A 275 16.87 4.74 -61.28
N LEU A 276 18.17 4.42 -61.39
CA LEU A 276 18.98 3.95 -60.25
C LEU A 276 19.18 5.04 -59.19
N VAL A 277 19.24 6.31 -59.57
CA VAL A 277 19.46 7.42 -58.63
C VAL A 277 18.15 8.00 -58.10
N ALA A 278 17.05 7.88 -58.85
CA ALA A 278 15.76 8.44 -58.48
C ALA A 278 15.20 7.86 -57.15
N HIS A 279 14.40 8.68 -56.46
CA HIS A 279 13.68 8.28 -55.25
C HIS A 279 12.73 7.10 -55.51
N THR A 280 11.97 7.16 -56.60
CA THR A 280 11.06 6.07 -56.98
C THR A 280 11.08 5.83 -58.47
N ARG A 281 11.49 4.62 -58.85
CA ARG A 281 11.45 4.13 -60.23
C ARG A 281 10.09 3.52 -60.54
N LEU A 282 9.48 3.95 -61.64
CA LEU A 282 8.25 3.35 -62.18
C LEU A 282 8.42 3.03 -63.67
N LYS A 283 7.70 2.00 -64.11
CA LYS A 283 7.88 1.45 -65.45
C LYS A 283 7.49 2.44 -66.55
N THR A 284 6.42 3.20 -66.39
CA THR A 284 5.85 4.03 -67.45
C THR A 284 5.34 5.35 -66.88
N PRO A 285 5.13 6.39 -67.71
CA PRO A 285 4.47 7.62 -67.27
C PRO A 285 3.14 7.33 -66.59
N THR A 286 2.33 6.44 -67.15
CA THR A 286 1.05 6.03 -66.57
C THR A 286 1.19 5.35 -65.21
N ALA A 287 2.22 4.52 -65.01
CA ALA A 287 2.50 3.93 -63.71
C ALA A 287 2.86 4.99 -62.66
N VAL A 288 3.52 6.09 -63.06
CA VAL A 288 3.73 7.25 -62.16
C VAL A 288 2.42 7.87 -61.73
N ALA A 289 1.49 8.10 -62.67
CA ALA A 289 0.18 8.66 -62.31
C ALA A 289 -0.59 7.73 -61.36
N THR A 290 -0.66 6.43 -61.67
CA THR A 290 -1.30 5.44 -60.80
C THR A 290 -0.68 5.39 -59.41
N PHE A 291 0.65 5.38 -59.31
CA PHE A 291 1.34 5.39 -58.02
C PHE A 291 0.99 6.62 -57.15
N LEU A 292 0.91 7.80 -57.76
CA LEU A 292 0.53 9.03 -57.06
C LEU A 292 -0.94 9.00 -56.61
N ILE A 293 -1.84 8.44 -57.44
CA ILE A 293 -3.25 8.26 -57.10
C ILE A 293 -3.42 7.25 -55.96
N ASP A 294 -2.73 6.11 -56.02
CA ASP A 294 -2.79 5.07 -55.00
C ASP A 294 -2.23 5.56 -53.65
N ARG A 295 -1.22 6.44 -53.67
CA ARG A 295 -0.72 7.13 -52.47
C ARG A 295 -1.80 7.96 -51.80
N PHE A 296 -2.50 8.81 -52.57
CA PHE A 296 -3.63 9.61 -52.05
C PHE A 296 -4.72 8.72 -51.48
N ARG A 297 -5.09 7.66 -52.20
CA ARG A 297 -6.08 6.71 -51.75
C ARG A 297 -5.69 6.03 -50.44
N SER A 298 -4.44 5.60 -50.32
CA SER A 298 -3.95 4.97 -49.09
C SER A 298 -4.03 5.94 -47.91
N ALA A 299 -3.73 7.23 -48.12
CA ALA A 299 -3.84 8.26 -47.09
C ALA A 299 -5.32 8.55 -46.71
N GLU A 300 -6.23 8.56 -47.69
CA GLU A 300 -7.67 8.67 -47.46
C GLU A 300 -8.20 7.49 -46.64
N GLU A 301 -7.92 6.25 -47.07
CA GLU A 301 -8.31 5.01 -46.36
C GLU A 301 -7.78 4.99 -44.92
N TYR A 302 -6.53 5.44 -44.71
CA TYR A 302 -5.95 5.56 -43.38
C TYR A 302 -6.69 6.60 -42.53
N THR A 303 -7.01 7.76 -43.11
CA THR A 303 -7.75 8.84 -42.43
C THR A 303 -9.17 8.40 -42.05
N GLU A 304 -9.86 7.69 -42.94
CA GLU A 304 -11.18 7.11 -42.66
C GLU A 304 -11.11 6.07 -41.53
N GLY A 305 -10.10 5.19 -41.55
CA GLY A 305 -9.88 4.21 -40.49
C GLY A 305 -9.61 4.86 -39.12
N LEU A 306 -8.86 5.98 -39.09
CA LEU A 306 -8.68 6.76 -37.86
C LEU A 306 -9.98 7.41 -37.40
N TYR A 307 -10.78 7.97 -38.31
CA TYR A 307 -12.07 8.54 -37.99
C TYR A 307 -13.02 7.51 -37.36
N ASP A 308 -13.11 6.32 -37.95
CA ASP A 308 -13.91 5.23 -37.41
C ASP A 308 -13.42 4.74 -36.04
N SER A 309 -12.10 4.69 -35.86
CA SER A 309 -11.49 4.34 -34.57
C SER A 309 -11.83 5.36 -33.48
N ILE A 310 -11.72 6.65 -33.79
CA ILE A 310 -12.10 7.74 -32.88
C ILE A 310 -13.59 7.66 -32.55
N ARG A 311 -14.45 7.43 -33.55
CA ARG A 311 -15.90 7.31 -33.36
C ARG A 311 -16.25 6.15 -32.43
N LEU A 312 -15.66 4.98 -32.67
CA LEU A 312 -15.89 3.78 -31.87
C LEU A 312 -15.43 3.99 -30.41
N PHE A 313 -14.20 4.48 -30.23
CA PHE A 313 -13.66 4.77 -28.90
C PHE A 313 -14.50 5.79 -28.14
N THR A 314 -14.89 6.89 -28.79
CA THR A 314 -15.72 7.93 -28.18
C THR A 314 -17.08 7.37 -27.76
N SER A 315 -17.71 6.57 -28.61
CA SER A 315 -19.01 5.95 -28.29
C SER A 315 -18.92 4.99 -27.09
N GLN A 316 -17.82 4.25 -26.98
CA GLN A 316 -17.56 3.34 -25.87
C GLN A 316 -17.32 4.11 -24.58
N GLN A 317 -16.51 5.18 -24.61
CA GLN A 317 -16.24 6.01 -23.44
C GLN A 317 -17.51 6.73 -22.95
N LEU A 318 -18.36 7.20 -23.88
CA LEU A 318 -19.62 7.83 -23.53
C LEU A 318 -20.53 6.84 -22.79
N ARG A 319 -20.70 5.63 -23.32
CA ARG A 319 -21.51 4.57 -22.69
C ARG A 319 -21.00 4.18 -21.29
N LEU A 320 -19.69 4.00 -21.14
CA LEU A 320 -19.10 3.70 -19.82
C LEU A 320 -19.34 4.83 -18.80
N THR A 321 -19.34 6.07 -19.28
CA THR A 321 -19.60 7.25 -18.45
C THR A 321 -21.07 7.34 -18.07
N GLU A 322 -21.99 7.07 -19.00
CA GLU A 322 -23.44 6.98 -18.75
C GLU A 322 -23.75 5.90 -17.70
N ASP A 323 -23.20 4.68 -17.87
CA ASP A 323 -23.38 3.57 -16.91
C ASP A 323 -22.81 3.92 -15.51
N ARG A 324 -21.76 4.73 -15.45
CA ARG A 324 -21.18 5.20 -14.18
C ARG A 324 -22.08 6.26 -13.53
N LEU A 325 -22.62 7.19 -14.31
CA LEU A 325 -23.56 8.20 -13.85
C LEU A 325 -24.84 7.55 -13.32
N GLU A 326 -25.39 6.57 -14.03
CA GLU A 326 -26.58 5.84 -13.59
C GLU A 326 -26.34 5.10 -12.26
N ARG A 327 -25.19 4.42 -12.13
CA ARG A 327 -24.81 3.77 -10.87
C ARG A 327 -24.63 4.76 -9.72
N LEU A 328 -24.01 5.92 -9.96
CA LEU A 328 -23.88 6.98 -8.96
C LEU A 328 -25.25 7.55 -8.57
N GLN A 329 -26.13 7.77 -9.53
CA GLN A 329 -27.50 8.24 -9.28
C GLN A 329 -28.28 7.24 -8.41
N LEU A 330 -28.22 5.95 -8.74
CA LEU A 330 -28.84 4.89 -7.96
C LEU A 330 -28.24 4.80 -6.56
N SER A 331 -26.91 4.89 -6.44
CA SER A 331 -26.21 4.87 -5.16
C SER A 331 -26.64 6.03 -4.28
N ILE A 332 -26.63 7.26 -4.80
CA ILE A 332 -27.03 8.46 -4.04
C ILE A 332 -28.50 8.33 -3.59
N SER A 333 -29.38 7.89 -4.48
CA SER A 333 -30.80 7.69 -4.16
C SER A 333 -30.99 6.68 -3.02
N ASN A 334 -30.31 5.54 -3.09
CA ASN A 334 -30.40 4.50 -2.07
C ASN A 334 -29.78 4.96 -0.74
N THR A 335 -28.56 5.50 -0.75
CA THR A 335 -27.92 6.02 0.47
C THR A 335 -28.73 7.12 1.13
N THR A 336 -29.38 7.99 0.34
CA THR A 336 -30.26 9.04 0.87
C THR A 336 -31.52 8.44 1.50
N LYS A 337 -32.12 7.42 0.87
CA LYS A 337 -33.28 6.71 1.44
C LYS A 337 -32.91 6.03 2.76
N ASP A 338 -31.80 5.31 2.79
CA ASP A 338 -31.32 4.61 3.98
C ASP A 338 -31.05 5.61 5.12
N PHE A 339 -30.35 6.71 4.83
CA PHE A 339 -30.08 7.76 5.82
C PHE A 339 -31.37 8.39 6.37
N LEU A 340 -32.35 8.69 5.51
CA LEU A 340 -33.64 9.24 5.94
C LEU A 340 -34.43 8.23 6.77
N GLN A 341 -34.38 6.94 6.41
CA GLN A 341 -35.04 5.88 7.15
C GLN A 341 -34.43 5.70 8.54
N GLU A 342 -33.10 5.61 8.65
CA GLU A 342 -32.40 5.55 9.93
C GLU A 342 -32.72 6.76 10.82
N GLY A 343 -32.69 7.97 10.24
CA GLY A 343 -33.05 9.19 10.96
C GLY A 343 -34.49 9.17 11.48
N ARG A 344 -35.42 8.63 10.68
CA ARG A 344 -36.83 8.47 11.07
C ARG A 344 -36.98 7.43 12.19
N GLU A 345 -36.33 6.28 12.09
CA GLU A 345 -36.36 5.24 13.12
C GLU A 345 -35.78 5.73 14.45
N LEU A 346 -34.68 6.50 14.42
CA LEU A 346 -34.11 7.13 15.62
C LEU A 346 -35.09 8.09 16.26
N LEU A 347 -35.74 8.94 15.47
CA LEU A 347 -36.77 9.88 15.94
C LEU A 347 -37.96 9.14 16.55
N GLU A 348 -38.45 8.07 15.92
CA GLU A 348 -39.53 7.25 16.47
C GLU A 348 -39.13 6.58 17.79
N ASN A 349 -37.90 6.07 17.90
CA ASN A 349 -37.38 5.49 19.13
C ASN A 349 -37.22 6.51 20.25
N LEU A 350 -36.74 7.72 19.95
CA LEU A 350 -36.66 8.83 20.90
C LEU A 350 -38.06 9.26 21.35
N SER A 351 -39.01 9.38 20.43
CA SER A 351 -40.42 9.72 20.73
C SER A 351 -41.06 8.68 21.65
N ARG A 352 -40.91 7.38 21.34
CA ARG A 352 -41.39 6.29 22.21
C ARG A 352 -40.68 6.33 23.57
N GLY A 353 -39.38 6.58 23.59
CA GLY A 353 -38.60 6.72 24.82
C GLY A 353 -39.09 7.86 25.71
N LEU A 354 -39.42 9.01 25.14
CA LEU A 354 -39.98 10.17 25.85
C LEU A 354 -41.34 9.86 26.49
N LEU A 355 -42.15 9.02 25.87
CA LEU A 355 -43.47 8.65 26.42
C LEU A 355 -43.37 7.57 27.50
N VAL A 356 -42.45 6.62 27.35
CA VAL A 356 -42.42 5.41 28.20
C VAL A 356 -41.46 5.56 29.39
N LYS A 357 -40.28 6.17 29.21
CA LYS A 357 -39.26 6.24 30.27
C LYS A 357 -39.73 7.06 31.48
N PRO A 358 -40.35 8.25 31.35
CA PRO A 358 -40.84 9.00 32.50
C PRO A 358 -41.94 8.24 33.25
N LYS A 359 -42.85 7.59 32.52
CA LYS A 359 -43.93 6.79 33.10
C LYS A 359 -43.39 5.60 33.89
N ASN A 360 -42.43 4.87 33.34
CA ASN A 360 -41.80 3.74 34.04
C ASN A 360 -40.98 4.22 35.25
N TYR A 361 -40.28 5.35 35.14
CA TYR A 361 -39.56 5.96 36.25
C TYR A 361 -40.52 6.36 37.39
N LEU A 362 -41.63 7.04 37.06
CA LEU A 362 -42.67 7.41 38.02
C LEU A 362 -43.28 6.19 38.71
N ASN A 363 -43.62 5.14 37.95
CA ASN A 363 -44.15 3.90 38.53
C ASN A 363 -43.14 3.23 39.47
N LEU A 364 -41.86 3.15 39.08
CA LEU A 364 -40.81 2.59 39.95
C LEU A 364 -40.68 3.38 41.25
N GLN A 365 -40.65 4.71 41.17
CA GLN A 365 -40.61 5.57 42.35
C GLN A 365 -41.85 5.40 43.24
N GLN A 366 -43.04 5.26 42.66
CA GLN A 366 -44.26 4.95 43.42
C GLN A 366 -44.16 3.63 44.18
N HIS A 367 -43.61 2.57 43.55
CA HIS A 367 -43.37 1.31 44.23
C HIS A 367 -42.35 1.45 45.37
N THR A 368 -41.26 2.20 45.13
CA THR A 368 -40.22 2.40 46.15
C THR A 368 -40.77 3.14 47.37
N VAL A 369 -41.61 4.15 47.15
CA VAL A 369 -42.31 4.86 48.24
C VAL A 369 -43.27 3.93 48.97
N SER A 370 -44.05 3.12 48.26
CA SER A 370 -44.99 2.17 48.88
C SER A 370 -44.29 1.09 49.70
N ASP A 371 -43.12 0.61 49.25
CA ASP A 371 -42.32 -0.35 50.00
C ASP A 371 -41.68 0.31 51.24
N LEU A 372 -41.16 1.53 51.13
CA LEU A 372 -40.70 2.32 52.28
C LEU A 372 -41.82 2.55 53.30
N GLU A 373 -43.04 2.87 52.84
CA GLU A 373 -44.21 2.99 53.72
C GLU A 373 -44.53 1.67 54.43
N ARG A 374 -44.46 0.54 53.71
CA ARG A 374 -44.70 -0.79 54.28
C ARG A 374 -43.63 -1.14 55.31
N ASP A 375 -42.37 -0.85 55.01
CA ASP A 375 -41.22 -1.11 55.89
C ASP A 375 -41.26 -0.25 57.15
N ILE A 376 -41.61 1.04 57.03
CA ILE A 376 -41.83 1.89 58.20
C ILE A 376 -42.95 1.31 59.06
N ARG A 377 -44.08 0.92 58.47
CA ARG A 377 -45.21 0.34 59.24
C ARG A 377 -44.83 -0.98 59.90
N SER A 378 -44.14 -1.88 59.20
CA SER A 378 -43.77 -3.20 59.72
C SER A 378 -42.70 -3.07 60.82
N ASN A 379 -41.67 -2.26 60.61
CA ASN A 379 -40.62 -2.01 61.60
C ASN A 379 -41.16 -1.30 62.83
N THR A 380 -42.07 -0.32 62.67
CA THR A 380 -42.71 0.35 63.80
C THR A 380 -43.56 -0.63 64.61
N LYS A 381 -44.33 -1.50 63.94
CA LYS A 381 -45.09 -2.57 64.62
C LYS A 381 -44.17 -3.56 65.35
N SER A 382 -43.10 -4.02 64.71
CA SER A 382 -42.14 -4.94 65.32
C SER A 382 -41.45 -4.33 66.54
N LEU A 383 -41.04 -3.06 66.45
CA LEU A 383 -40.44 -2.33 67.56
C LEU A 383 -41.40 -2.18 68.74
N LEU A 384 -42.67 -1.81 68.47
CA LEU A 384 -43.71 -1.71 69.50
C LEU A 384 -43.94 -3.06 70.17
N HIS A 385 -44.08 -4.14 69.38
CA HIS A 385 -44.29 -5.48 69.92
C HIS A 385 -43.09 -5.96 70.75
N THR A 386 -41.87 -5.66 70.32
CA THR A 386 -40.65 -5.95 71.10
C THR A 386 -40.64 -5.20 72.43
N ARG A 387 -41.08 -3.95 72.45
CA ARG A 387 -41.18 -3.14 73.67
C ARG A 387 -42.28 -3.62 74.60
N GLU A 388 -43.45 -4.00 74.07
CA GLU A 388 -44.53 -4.64 74.83
C GLU A 388 -44.04 -5.94 75.48
N ARG A 389 -43.31 -6.78 74.73
CA ARG A 389 -42.74 -8.02 75.26
C ARG A 389 -41.75 -7.76 76.40
N HIS A 390 -40.85 -6.79 76.23
CA HIS A 390 -39.90 -6.39 77.28
C HIS A 390 -40.59 -5.86 78.54
N LEU A 391 -41.66 -5.07 78.39
CA LEU A 391 -42.45 -4.59 79.52
C LEU A 391 -43.17 -5.75 80.24
N SER A 392 -43.72 -6.70 79.49
CA SER A 392 -44.34 -7.89 80.04
C SER A 392 -43.33 -8.77 80.78
N GLU A 393 -42.15 -9.01 80.22
CA GLU A 393 -41.06 -9.77 80.86
C GLU A 393 -40.59 -9.08 82.16
N LEU A 394 -40.45 -7.74 82.13
CA LEU A 394 -40.07 -6.97 83.30
C LEU A 394 -41.15 -7.04 84.39
N SER A 395 -42.44 -6.97 84.02
CA SER A 395 -43.57 -7.12 84.94
C SER A 395 -43.53 -8.46 85.67
N VAL A 396 -43.37 -9.56 84.92
CA VAL A 396 -43.25 -10.91 85.50
C VAL A 396 -42.02 -11.03 86.40
N CYS A 397 -40.90 -10.40 86.04
CA CYS A 397 -39.69 -10.43 86.84
C CYS A 397 -39.83 -9.65 88.15
N VAL A 398 -40.53 -8.51 88.13
CA VAL A 398 -40.84 -7.71 89.32
C VAL A 398 -41.80 -8.47 90.24
N GLU A 399 -42.87 -9.06 89.71
CA GLU A 399 -43.78 -9.92 90.48
C GLU A 399 -43.03 -11.10 91.11
N GLY A 400 -42.21 -11.80 90.33
CA GLY A 400 -41.42 -12.93 90.83
C GLY A 400 -40.35 -12.54 91.86
N ARG A 401 -39.78 -11.32 91.80
CA ARG A 401 -38.88 -10.81 92.85
C ARG A 401 -39.65 -10.40 94.10
N ALA A 402 -40.79 -9.75 93.96
CA ALA A 402 -41.64 -9.36 95.07
C ALA A 402 -42.16 -10.58 95.85
N GLN A 403 -42.63 -11.61 95.15
CA GLN A 403 -43.07 -12.87 95.76
C GLN A 403 -41.94 -13.59 96.50
N ARG A 404 -40.74 -13.67 95.91
CA ARG A 404 -39.57 -14.26 96.58
C ARG A 404 -39.16 -13.49 97.83
N TYR A 405 -39.21 -12.16 97.79
CA TYR A 405 -38.90 -11.33 98.95
C TYR A 405 -39.93 -11.51 100.07
N LEU A 406 -41.23 -11.53 99.74
CA LEU A 406 -42.30 -11.83 100.70
C LEU A 406 -42.12 -13.19 101.35
N HIS A 407 -41.85 -14.22 100.54
CA HIS A 407 -41.68 -15.58 101.05
C HIS A 407 -40.44 -15.71 101.97
N MET A 408 -39.34 -15.03 101.63
CA MET A 408 -38.17 -14.94 102.51
C MET A 408 -38.52 -14.28 103.84
N LYS A 409 -39.31 -13.19 103.83
CA LYS A 409 -39.74 -12.49 105.05
C LYS A 409 -40.70 -13.32 105.89
N GLU A 410 -41.63 -14.07 105.28
CA GLU A 410 -42.47 -15.03 106.00
C GLU A 410 -41.63 -16.12 106.67
N HIS A 411 -40.60 -16.63 106.00
CA HIS A 411 -39.73 -17.66 106.58
C HIS A 411 -38.92 -17.12 107.77
N GLU A 412 -38.38 -15.90 107.67
CA GLU A 412 -37.73 -15.20 108.79
C GLU A 412 -38.72 -15.01 109.96
N LEU A 413 -39.98 -14.66 109.68
CA LEU A 413 -41.00 -14.46 110.72
C LEU A 413 -41.37 -15.78 111.42
N ASN A 414 -41.51 -16.86 110.64
CA ASN A 414 -41.80 -18.19 111.16
C ASN A 414 -40.65 -18.76 112.00
N THR A 415 -39.41 -18.54 111.59
CA THR A 415 -38.23 -18.95 112.39
C THR A 415 -38.15 -18.16 113.69
N LEU A 416 -38.39 -16.85 113.66
CA LEU A 416 -38.47 -16.04 114.87
C LEU A 416 -39.60 -16.50 115.80
N SER A 417 -40.79 -16.78 115.26
CA SER A 417 -41.92 -17.33 116.02
C SER A 417 -41.55 -18.66 116.70
N HIS A 418 -40.87 -19.55 115.96
CA HIS A 418 -40.42 -20.83 116.49
C HIS A 418 -39.36 -20.68 117.60
N CYS A 419 -38.43 -19.74 117.45
CA CYS A 419 -37.44 -19.42 118.50
C CYS A 419 -38.12 -18.92 119.78
N VAL A 420 -39.11 -18.02 119.66
CA VAL A 420 -39.88 -17.52 120.81
C VAL A 420 -40.66 -18.63 121.49
N GLU A 421 -41.37 -19.48 120.73
CA GLU A 421 -42.08 -20.62 121.31
C GLU A 421 -41.16 -21.58 122.07
N THR A 422 -39.93 -21.77 121.56
CA THR A 422 -38.96 -22.68 122.16
C THR A 422 -38.37 -22.08 123.44
N GLU A 423 -37.96 -20.80 123.43
CA GLU A 423 -37.49 -20.10 124.63
C GLU A 423 -38.55 -20.04 125.73
N VAL A 424 -39.81 -19.77 125.38
CA VAL A 424 -40.93 -19.73 126.34
C VAL A 424 -41.14 -21.11 126.97
N LYS A 425 -41.12 -22.19 126.16
CA LYS A 425 -41.24 -23.57 126.66
C LYS A 425 -40.07 -23.95 127.58
N GLU A 426 -38.84 -23.62 127.22
CA GLU A 426 -37.67 -23.92 128.06
C GLU A 426 -37.68 -23.13 129.37
N SER A 427 -38.06 -21.84 129.34
CA SER A 427 -38.12 -20.98 130.53
C SER A 427 -39.19 -21.45 131.52
N ILE A 428 -40.38 -21.85 131.03
CA ILE A 428 -41.43 -22.45 131.88
C ILE A 428 -40.95 -23.75 132.51
N LYS A 429 -40.29 -24.62 131.74
CA LYS A 429 -39.76 -25.90 132.24
C LYS A 429 -38.68 -25.69 133.31
N GLN A 430 -37.76 -24.74 133.12
CA GLN A 430 -36.74 -24.39 134.11
C GLN A 430 -37.36 -23.82 135.39
N LYS A 431 -38.36 -22.94 135.27
CA LYS A 431 -39.09 -22.38 136.42
C LYS A 431 -39.85 -23.46 137.20
N GLN A 432 -40.47 -24.42 136.52
CA GLN A 432 -41.13 -25.57 137.17
C GLN A 432 -40.14 -26.44 137.94
N ILE A 433 -39.00 -26.78 137.35
CA ILE A 433 -37.96 -27.57 138.03
C ILE A 433 -37.41 -26.84 139.27
N SER A 434 -37.22 -25.51 139.18
CA SER A 434 -36.81 -24.69 140.33
C SER A 434 -37.87 -24.66 141.43
N PHE A 435 -39.14 -24.57 141.07
CA PHE A 435 -40.26 -24.54 142.01
C PHE A 435 -40.38 -25.86 142.77
N THR A 436 -40.29 -27.01 142.09
CA THR A 436 -40.31 -28.33 142.73
C THR A 436 -39.13 -28.48 143.70
N LYS A 437 -37.92 -28.09 143.30
CA LYS A 437 -36.74 -28.10 144.19
C LYS A 437 -36.90 -27.23 145.43
N GLN A 438 -37.59 -26.09 145.34
CA GLN A 438 -37.85 -25.24 146.50
C GLN A 438 -38.96 -25.80 147.40
N SER A 439 -39.97 -26.45 146.83
CA SER A 439 -41.02 -27.15 147.59
C SER A 439 -40.44 -28.31 148.39
N ASP A 440 -39.63 -29.18 147.77
CA ASP A 440 -39.02 -30.33 148.46
C ASP A 440 -38.04 -29.87 149.57
N LYS A 441 -37.31 -28.77 149.34
CA LYS A 441 -36.46 -28.15 150.37
C LYS A 441 -37.26 -27.63 151.56
N LEU A 442 -38.45 -27.07 151.31
CA LEU A 442 -39.30 -26.56 152.37
C LEU A 442 -39.80 -27.72 153.22
N GLU A 443 -40.30 -28.79 152.61
CA GLU A 443 -40.80 -29.99 153.28
C GLU A 443 -39.71 -30.62 154.16
N PHE A 444 -38.51 -30.82 153.62
CA PHE A 444 -37.38 -31.37 154.35
C PHE A 444 -36.89 -30.45 155.49
N ALA A 445 -36.94 -29.13 155.30
CA ALA A 445 -36.56 -28.16 156.33
C ALA A 445 -37.59 -28.09 157.47
N THR A 446 -38.88 -28.20 157.16
CA THR A 446 -39.96 -28.26 158.16
C THR A 446 -39.85 -29.52 159.00
N ASP A 447 -39.63 -30.69 158.38
CA ASP A 447 -39.53 -31.96 159.11
C ASP A 447 -38.33 -31.97 160.06
N ARG A 448 -37.17 -31.50 159.57
CA ARG A 448 -35.95 -31.42 160.37
C ARG A 448 -36.09 -30.43 161.54
N LYS A 449 -36.82 -29.33 161.36
CA LYS A 449 -37.06 -28.35 162.42
C LYS A 449 -38.07 -28.86 163.45
N LEU A 450 -39.11 -29.57 163.03
CA LEU A 450 -40.05 -30.25 163.92
C LEU A 450 -39.35 -31.27 164.81
N GLN A 451 -38.51 -32.14 164.21
CA GLN A 451 -37.74 -33.13 164.96
C GLN A 451 -36.79 -32.51 165.99
N THR A 452 -36.18 -31.37 165.65
CA THR A 452 -35.25 -30.67 166.54
C THR A 452 -35.97 -30.07 167.76
N GLU A 453 -37.13 -29.44 167.56
CA GLU A 453 -37.93 -28.90 168.66
C GLU A 453 -38.57 -30.02 169.52
N GLN A 454 -38.94 -31.16 168.90
CA GLN A 454 -39.41 -32.35 169.64
C GLN A 454 -38.32 -32.86 170.60
N HIS A 455 -37.08 -32.92 170.13
CA HIS A 455 -35.94 -33.37 170.95
C HIS A 455 -35.63 -32.38 172.08
N ARG A 456 -35.76 -31.08 171.82
CA ARG A 456 -35.59 -30.00 172.81
C ARG A 456 -36.65 -30.07 173.91
N LEU A 457 -37.90 -30.35 173.56
CA LEU A 457 -39.00 -30.53 174.54
C LEU A 457 -38.74 -31.69 175.49
N ASN A 458 -38.26 -32.84 174.98
CA ASN A 458 -37.91 -33.99 175.82
C ASN A 458 -36.77 -33.69 176.81
N LEU A 459 -35.77 -32.90 176.39
CA LEU A 459 -34.66 -32.50 177.27
C LEU A 459 -35.13 -31.55 178.38
N ILE A 460 -36.07 -30.65 178.09
CA ILE A 460 -36.67 -29.75 179.09
C ILE A 460 -37.53 -30.54 180.07
N GLU A 461 -38.31 -31.52 179.60
CA GLU A 461 -39.12 -32.38 180.48
C GLU A 461 -38.25 -33.21 181.45
N ALA A 462 -37.11 -33.71 180.97
CA ALA A 462 -36.13 -34.39 181.82
C ALA A 462 -35.47 -33.45 182.85
N SER A 463 -35.25 -32.18 182.49
CA SER A 463 -34.71 -31.15 183.38
C SER A 463 -35.69 -30.74 184.49
N ILE A 464 -37.00 -30.68 184.18
CA ILE A 464 -38.05 -30.38 185.17
C ILE A 464 -38.18 -31.51 186.20
N LYS A 465 -38.00 -32.78 185.79
CA LYS A 465 -38.02 -33.94 186.70
C LYS A 465 -36.81 -34.01 187.66
N ALA A 466 -35.71 -33.30 187.37
CA ALA A 466 -34.49 -33.35 188.17
C ALA A 466 -34.43 -32.31 189.32
N ASN A 467 -35.26 -31.27 189.30
CA ASN A 467 -35.14 -30.10 190.19
C ASN A 467 -36.30 -29.93 191.19
N ASP A 468 -36.93 -31.02 191.61
CA ASP A 468 -38.00 -31.05 192.62
C ASP A 468 -37.43 -31.16 194.07
N PRO A 469 -37.58 -30.15 194.95
CA PRO A 469 -36.93 -30.11 196.26
C PRO A 469 -37.65 -30.80 197.44
N GLU A 470 -38.80 -31.47 197.26
CA GLU A 470 -39.32 -32.37 198.32
C GLU A 470 -38.32 -33.49 198.67
N ARG A 471 -37.38 -33.80 197.76
CA ARG A 471 -36.32 -34.79 197.98
C ARG A 471 -35.16 -34.34 198.87
N LEU A 472 -35.02 -33.05 199.18
CA LEU A 472 -33.96 -32.58 200.08
C LEU A 472 -34.29 -32.86 201.57
N LEU A 473 -35.57 -33.00 201.93
CA LEU A 473 -36.02 -33.38 203.28
C LEU A 473 -35.84 -34.88 203.61
N LEU A 474 -35.60 -35.74 202.61
CA LEU A 474 -35.39 -37.19 202.79
C LEU A 474 -33.92 -37.60 203.05
N ARG A 475 -32.96 -36.69 202.83
CA ARG A 475 -31.50 -36.97 202.92
C ARG A 475 -30.84 -36.55 204.24
N GLY A 476 -31.62 -36.13 205.25
CA GLY A 476 -31.12 -35.84 206.60
C GLY A 476 -30.63 -34.42 206.84
N TYR A 477 -30.92 -33.48 205.93
CA TYR A 477 -30.61 -32.06 206.08
C TYR A 477 -31.75 -31.33 206.81
N THR A 478 -31.42 -30.53 207.84
CA THR A 478 -32.38 -29.71 208.60
C THR A 478 -32.52 -28.32 208.01
N LEU A 479 -33.71 -27.73 208.08
CA LEU A 479 -33.94 -26.34 207.68
C LEU A 479 -33.97 -25.42 208.91
N THR A 480 -33.08 -24.42 208.93
CA THR A 480 -32.93 -23.46 210.03
C THR A 480 -33.46 -22.09 209.62
N LEU A 481 -34.44 -21.55 210.38
CA LEU A 481 -35.13 -20.29 210.09
C LEU A 481 -35.07 -19.28 211.24
N VAL A 482 -35.00 -18.00 210.90
CA VAL A 482 -35.26 -16.85 211.80
C VAL A 482 -36.29 -15.97 211.10
N ASN A 483 -37.42 -15.68 211.75
CA ASN A 483 -38.54 -14.88 211.21
C ASN A 483 -39.09 -15.37 209.85
N GLY A 484 -39.23 -16.68 209.66
CA GLY A 484 -39.73 -17.28 208.41
C GLY A 484 -38.73 -17.23 207.23
N LYS A 485 -37.47 -16.83 207.48
CA LYS A 485 -36.41 -16.75 206.46
C LYS A 485 -35.26 -17.72 206.76
N ILE A 486 -34.82 -18.42 205.72
CA ILE A 486 -33.82 -19.50 205.75
C ILE A 486 -32.41 -18.91 205.91
N ILE A 487 -31.66 -19.41 206.89
CA ILE A 487 -30.35 -18.89 207.29
C ILE A 487 -29.25 -19.63 206.53
N LYS A 488 -28.37 -18.87 205.86
CA LYS A 488 -27.26 -19.41 205.06
C LYS A 488 -25.88 -18.91 205.48
N SER A 489 -25.82 -17.98 206.44
CA SER A 489 -24.59 -17.35 206.91
C SER A 489 -24.75 -16.87 208.35
N ILE A 490 -23.68 -16.96 209.15
CA ILE A 490 -23.65 -16.60 210.58
C ILE A 490 -23.93 -15.11 210.87
N ASN A 491 -23.85 -14.26 209.83
CA ASN A 491 -24.13 -12.83 209.92
C ASN A 491 -25.62 -12.50 210.08
N GLN A 492 -26.53 -13.46 209.83
CA GLN A 492 -27.98 -13.21 209.76
C GLN A 492 -28.75 -13.41 211.07
N VAL A 493 -28.09 -13.94 212.09
CA VAL A 493 -28.72 -14.28 213.38
C VAL A 493 -28.31 -13.22 214.41
N GLN A 494 -29.03 -12.91 215.48
CA GLN A 494 -28.55 -12.04 216.58
C GLN A 494 -28.76 -12.72 217.95
N PRO A 495 -27.99 -12.36 218.99
CA PRO A 495 -28.25 -12.82 220.36
C PRO A 495 -29.66 -12.40 220.81
N ASP A 496 -30.39 -13.30 221.48
CA ASP A 496 -31.83 -13.22 221.87
C ASP A 496 -32.90 -13.51 220.78
N ASP A 497 -32.52 -13.85 219.53
CA ASP A 497 -33.49 -14.32 218.52
C ASP A 497 -33.94 -15.78 218.74
N VAL A 498 -35.24 -16.05 218.50
CA VAL A 498 -35.83 -17.40 218.52
C VAL A 498 -35.66 -18.06 217.14
N VAL A 499 -34.86 -19.12 217.10
CA VAL A 499 -34.49 -19.89 215.91
C VAL A 499 -35.38 -21.14 215.80
N GLU A 500 -36.01 -21.36 214.65
CA GLU A 500 -36.90 -22.50 214.36
C GLU A 500 -36.19 -23.50 213.44
N THR A 501 -36.05 -24.74 213.90
CA THR A 501 -35.47 -25.85 213.14
C THR A 501 -36.58 -26.79 212.70
N ARG A 502 -36.82 -26.87 211.39
CA ARG A 502 -37.86 -27.74 210.81
C ARG A 502 -37.28 -29.06 210.37
N MET A 503 -37.83 -30.13 210.93
CA MET A 503 -37.57 -31.52 210.57
C MET A 503 -38.78 -32.07 209.80
N LYS A 504 -38.62 -33.27 209.25
CA LYS A 504 -39.67 -34.01 208.52
C LYS A 504 -40.98 -34.10 209.31
N ASP A 505 -40.87 -34.20 210.62
CA ASP A 505 -41.86 -34.70 211.55
C ASP A 505 -42.23 -33.70 212.64
N GLY A 506 -41.58 -32.53 212.66
CA GLY A 506 -41.90 -31.50 213.64
C GLY A 506 -40.91 -30.34 213.67
N THR A 507 -41.16 -29.41 214.58
CA THR A 507 -40.43 -28.16 214.70
C THR A 507 -39.89 -27.97 216.11
N ILE A 508 -38.63 -27.58 216.20
CA ILE A 508 -37.90 -27.31 217.44
C ILE A 508 -37.58 -25.81 217.49
N HIS A 509 -37.76 -25.16 218.66
CA HIS A 509 -37.43 -23.76 218.90
C HIS A 509 -36.21 -23.63 219.83
N SER A 510 -35.28 -22.72 219.57
CA SER A 510 -34.02 -22.51 220.32
C SER A 510 -33.59 -21.03 220.36
N ILE A 511 -32.86 -20.58 221.39
CA ILE A 511 -32.47 -19.17 221.60
C ILE A 511 -30.94 -19.00 221.52
N VAL A 512 -30.46 -17.89 220.95
CA VAL A 512 -29.03 -17.64 220.68
C VAL A 512 -28.32 -16.90 221.82
N VAL A 513 -27.21 -17.49 222.31
CA VAL A 513 -26.42 -16.99 223.45
C VAL A 513 -25.13 -16.25 223.03
N ASN A 514 -24.45 -16.67 221.94
CA ASN A 514 -23.17 -16.05 221.50
C ASN A 514 -22.83 -16.31 220.01
N LYS A 515 -21.86 -15.57 219.42
CA LYS A 515 -21.43 -15.67 217.99
C LYS A 515 -19.91 -15.72 217.79
N ASP A 516 -19.44 -16.62 216.91
CA ASP A 516 -18.05 -16.74 216.45
C ASP A 516 -17.97 -16.79 214.89
N THR A 517 -17.00 -16.11 214.25
CA THR A 517 -16.87 -16.01 212.77
C THR A 517 -15.57 -16.62 212.23
N ASN A 518 -15.64 -17.31 211.07
CA ASN A 518 -14.49 -17.89 210.36
C ASN A 518 -14.42 -17.48 208.86
N ASP A 519 -13.19 -17.24 208.40
CA ASP A 519 -12.74 -16.78 207.07
C ASP A 519 -12.76 -17.85 205.96
N THR A 520 -12.84 -17.37 204.70
CA THR A 520 -12.58 -18.01 203.39
C THR A 520 -13.56 -19.01 202.74
N LEU A 521 -13.83 -18.72 201.45
CA LEU A 521 -14.51 -19.41 200.32
C LEU A 521 -16.05 -19.49 200.27
#